data_AF-A0A6A4TE03-F1
#
_entry.id   AF-A0A6A4TE03-F1
#
_cell.length_a   1.000
_cell.length_b   1.000
_cell.length_c   1.000
_cell.angle_alpha   90.00
_cell.angle_beta   90.00
_cell.angle_gamma   90.00
#
_symmetry.space_group_name_H-M   'P 1'
#
loop_
_entity.id
_entity.type
_entity.pdbx_description
1 polymer ?
#
loop_
_entity_poly.entity_id
_entity_poly.type
_entity_poly.pdbx_seq_one_letter_code
_entity_poly.pdbx_strand_id
1 'polypeptide(L)'
;MTETRRNAYDAAFKLKAIDPAVGKGNRAAARELGLNESMIRRWKQQREELTQCKKTTKAFRGNKSRWPELENELEDWVNTQRADGRGVSNVQIRLKVKTIATAIKFEDFRGGSSWSQIYET
;
A
#
# COMPACT_ATOMS: atom_id res chain seq x y z
N MET A 1 3.97 -16.42 -32.61
CA MET A 1 4.31 -15.86 -31.29
C MET A 1 3.13 -15.02 -30.84
N THR A 2 2.33 -15.50 -29.88
CA THR A 2 1.14 -14.77 -29.43
C THR A 2 1.57 -13.60 -28.56
N GLU A 3 1.22 -12.38 -28.94
CA GLU A 3 1.47 -11.19 -28.13
C GLU A 3 0.78 -11.36 -26.78
N THR A 4 1.55 -11.64 -25.74
CA THR A 4 1.01 -11.75 -24.39
C THR A 4 0.74 -10.33 -23.89
N ARG A 5 -0.50 -9.87 -24.08
CA ARG A 5 -0.95 -8.58 -23.53
C ARG A 5 -0.71 -8.58 -22.02
N ARG A 6 -0.08 -7.51 -21.53
CA ARG A 6 0.19 -7.35 -20.09
C ARG A 6 -1.14 -7.09 -19.36
N ASN A 7 -1.62 -8.10 -18.64
CA ASN A 7 -2.83 -7.98 -17.84
C ASN A 7 -2.50 -7.43 -16.44
N ALA A 8 -3.34 -6.50 -15.97
CA ALA A 8 -3.30 -6.01 -14.60
C ALA A 8 -4.26 -6.83 -13.74
N TYR A 9 -3.72 -7.54 -12.75
CA TYR A 9 -4.49 -8.41 -11.86
C TYR A 9 -4.73 -7.74 -10.51
N ASP A 10 -5.93 -7.91 -9.96
CA ASP A 10 -6.31 -7.43 -8.64
C ASP A 10 -5.56 -8.18 -7.53
N ALA A 11 -5.34 -7.53 -6.39
CA ALA A 11 -4.68 -8.13 -5.24
C ALA A 11 -5.40 -9.40 -4.76
N ALA A 12 -6.73 -9.41 -4.77
CA ALA A 12 -7.52 -10.60 -4.43
C ALA A 12 -7.23 -11.80 -5.37
N PHE A 13 -7.11 -11.54 -6.67
CA PHE A 13 -6.78 -12.58 -7.65
C PHE A 13 -5.35 -13.09 -7.44
N LYS A 14 -4.40 -12.19 -7.16
CA LYS A 14 -3.01 -12.56 -6.88
C LYS A 14 -2.90 -13.43 -5.63
N LEU A 15 -3.64 -13.11 -4.56
CA LEU A 15 -3.69 -13.92 -3.34
C LEU A 15 -4.26 -15.31 -3.62
N LYS A 16 -5.39 -15.39 -4.34
CA LYS A 16 -5.99 -16.66 -4.78
C LYS A 16 -5.04 -17.50 -5.65
N ALA A 17 -4.15 -16.85 -6.41
CA ALA A 17 -3.14 -17.53 -7.21
C ALA A 17 -1.94 -18.04 -6.39
N ILE A 18 -1.66 -17.43 -5.23
CA ILE A 18 -0.60 -17.85 -4.31
C ILE A 18 -1.03 -19.10 -3.51
N ASP A 19 -2.29 -19.18 -3.10
CA ASP A 19 -2.81 -20.30 -2.30
C ASP A 19 -2.49 -21.69 -2.89
N PRO A 20 -2.80 -22.00 -4.16
CA PRO A 20 -2.44 -23.29 -4.75
C PRO A 20 -0.92 -23.45 -4.95
N ALA A 21 -0.17 -22.35 -5.08
CA ALA A 21 1.28 -22.39 -5.26
C ALA A 21 2.04 -22.76 -3.98
N VAL A 22 1.44 -22.57 -2.80
CA VAL A 22 2.02 -23.02 -1.52
C VAL A 22 1.96 -24.54 -1.40
N GLY A 23 0.86 -25.18 -1.82
CA GLY A 23 0.68 -26.63 -1.73
C GLY A 23 1.19 -27.43 -2.94
N LYS A 24 0.87 -26.99 -4.16
CA LYS A 24 1.16 -27.73 -5.41
C LYS A 24 2.45 -27.26 -6.12
N GLY A 25 3.04 -26.17 -5.64
CA GLY A 25 4.19 -25.50 -6.26
C GLY A 25 3.82 -24.53 -7.39
N ASN A 26 4.73 -23.59 -7.67
CA ASN A 26 4.46 -22.46 -8.58
C ASN A 26 4.10 -22.89 -10.01
N ARG A 27 4.77 -23.93 -10.53
CA ARG A 27 4.56 -24.41 -11.91
C ARG A 27 3.18 -25.04 -12.10
N ALA A 28 2.69 -25.80 -11.11
CA ALA A 28 1.37 -26.40 -11.16
C ALA A 28 0.28 -25.32 -11.10
N ALA A 29 0.40 -24.38 -10.16
CA ALA A 29 -0.51 -23.24 -10.05
C ALA A 29 -0.52 -22.36 -11.32
N ALA A 30 0.64 -22.16 -11.94
CA ALA A 30 0.77 -21.41 -13.19
C ALA A 30 0.01 -22.08 -14.34
N ARG A 31 0.14 -23.41 -14.47
CA ARG A 31 -0.61 -24.17 -15.50
C ARG A 31 -2.11 -24.14 -15.25
N GLU A 32 -2.55 -24.35 -14.01
CA GLU A 32 -3.99 -24.33 -13.65
C GLU A 32 -4.63 -22.96 -13.95
N LEU A 33 -3.90 -21.87 -13.74
CA LEU A 33 -4.39 -20.50 -13.93
C LEU A 33 -4.07 -19.91 -15.31
N GLY A 34 -3.37 -20.63 -16.18
CA GLY A 34 -2.90 -20.12 -17.47
C GLY A 34 -1.94 -18.93 -17.34
N LEU A 35 -1.20 -18.83 -16.23
CA LEU A 35 -0.27 -17.74 -15.93
C LEU A 35 1.18 -18.17 -16.14
N ASN A 36 2.06 -17.18 -16.18
CA ASN A 36 3.49 -17.45 -16.16
C ASN A 36 3.96 -17.72 -14.71
N GLU A 37 4.79 -18.75 -14.51
CA GLU A 37 5.38 -19.12 -13.21
C GLU A 37 6.07 -17.92 -12.54
N SER A 38 6.75 -17.09 -13.34
CA SER A 38 7.44 -15.89 -12.87
C SER A 38 6.51 -14.89 -12.17
N MET A 39 5.23 -14.82 -12.58
CA MET A 39 4.24 -13.94 -11.95
C MET A 39 3.85 -14.47 -10.57
N ILE A 40 3.59 -15.77 -10.46
CA ILE A 40 3.26 -16.42 -9.19
C ILE A 40 4.41 -16.31 -8.20
N ARG A 41 5.64 -16.56 -8.66
CA ARG A 41 6.85 -16.39 -7.84
C ARG A 41 6.97 -14.96 -7.31
N ARG A 42 6.76 -13.95 -8.16
CA ARG A 42 6.78 -12.54 -7.75
C ARG A 42 5.67 -12.22 -6.76
N TRP A 43 4.44 -12.64 -7.01
CA TRP A 43 3.33 -12.37 -6.10
C TRP A 43 3.51 -13.05 -4.75
N LYS A 44 4.12 -14.24 -4.71
CA LYS A 44 4.47 -14.93 -3.47
C LYS A 44 5.47 -14.11 -2.63
N GLN A 45 6.44 -13.45 -3.26
CA GLN A 45 7.35 -12.52 -2.56
C GLN A 45 6.61 -11.26 -2.06
N GLN A 46 5.60 -10.80 -2.80
CA GLN A 46 4.76 -9.65 -2.43
C GLN A 46 3.53 -10.02 -1.59
N ARG A 47 3.47 -11.22 -1.01
CA ARG A 47 2.28 -11.73 -0.32
C ARG A 47 1.86 -10.80 0.83
N GLU A 48 2.82 -10.32 1.60
CA GLU A 48 2.58 -9.43 2.74
C GLU A 48 1.98 -8.09 2.27
N GLU A 49 2.61 -7.44 1.29
CA GLU A 49 2.10 -6.21 0.65
C GLU A 49 0.69 -6.41 0.07
N LEU A 50 0.43 -7.57 -0.55
CA LEU A 50 -0.87 -7.92 -1.12
C LEU A 50 -1.95 -8.13 -0.05
N THR A 51 -1.56 -8.60 1.13
CA THR A 51 -2.47 -8.82 2.27
C THR A 51 -2.82 -7.50 2.96
N GLN A 52 -1.86 -6.57 3.05
CA GLN A 52 -2.05 -5.25 3.65
C GLN A 52 -2.83 -4.28 2.73
N CYS A 53 -2.76 -4.47 1.42
CA CYS A 53 -3.43 -3.57 0.48
C CYS A 53 -4.92 -3.88 0.26
N LYS A 54 -5.66 -2.89 -0.27
CA LYS A 54 -7.06 -3.08 -0.68
C LYS A 54 -7.16 -4.19 -1.73
N LYS A 55 -8.19 -5.05 -1.64
CA LYS A 55 -8.42 -6.19 -2.55
C LYS A 55 -8.49 -5.81 -4.04
N THR A 56 -8.91 -4.59 -4.34
CA THR A 56 -9.02 -4.01 -5.69
C THR A 56 -7.71 -3.43 -6.23
N THR A 57 -6.64 -3.43 -5.42
CA THR A 57 -5.34 -2.88 -5.82
C THR A 57 -4.71 -3.70 -6.94
N LYS A 58 -4.59 -3.11 -8.13
CA LYS A 58 -3.99 -3.78 -9.30
C LYS A 58 -2.48 -3.69 -9.36
N ALA A 59 -1.91 -2.62 -8.84
CA ALA A 59 -0.47 -2.40 -8.85
C ALA A 59 -0.04 -1.54 -7.66
N PHE A 60 1.14 -1.84 -7.13
CA PHE A 60 1.83 -1.00 -6.17
C PHE A 60 2.56 0.10 -6.94
N ARG A 61 1.80 1.04 -7.50
CA ARG A 61 2.31 2.22 -8.21
C ARG A 61 2.08 3.43 -7.31
N GLY A 62 3.13 4.19 -7.06
CA GLY A 62 3.08 5.36 -6.19
C GLY A 62 4.45 5.62 -5.59
N ASN A 63 4.69 6.85 -5.16
CA ASN A 63 5.89 7.19 -4.42
C ASN A 63 5.77 6.51 -3.05
N LYS A 64 6.73 5.66 -2.68
CA LYS A 64 6.82 5.19 -1.30
C LYS A 64 6.94 6.41 -0.41
N SER A 65 6.22 6.43 0.72
CA SER A 65 6.36 7.54 1.65
C SER A 65 7.84 7.73 1.99
N ARG A 66 8.32 8.97 1.86
CA ARG A 66 9.67 9.34 2.28
C ARG A 66 9.81 9.25 3.81
N TRP A 67 8.69 9.33 4.53
CA TRP A 67 8.64 9.40 5.99
C TRP A 67 7.52 8.48 6.52
N PRO A 68 7.67 7.15 6.40
CA PRO A 68 6.61 6.20 6.76
C PRO A 68 6.23 6.27 8.25
N GLU A 69 7.20 6.50 9.14
CA GLU A 69 6.94 6.64 10.59
C GLU A 69 6.07 7.86 10.90
N LEU A 70 6.34 8.98 10.22
CA LEU A 70 5.58 10.22 10.35
C LEU A 70 4.14 10.06 9.83
N GLU A 71 3.96 9.33 8.72
CA GLU A 71 2.65 9.06 8.13
C GLU A 71 1.82 8.13 9.01
N ASN A 72 2.42 7.07 9.56
CA ASN A 72 1.74 6.14 10.46
C ASN A 72 1.23 6.86 11.73
N GLU A 73 2.08 7.65 12.39
CA GLU A 73 1.68 8.37 13.61
C GLU A 73 0.61 9.44 13.33
N LEU A 74 0.68 10.09 12.16
CA LEU A 74 -0.38 11.00 11.73
C LEU A 74 -1.69 10.24 11.45
N GLU A 75 -1.63 9.11 10.73
CA GLU A 75 -2.80 8.31 10.39
C GLU A 75 -3.50 7.80 11.65
N ASP A 76 -2.76 7.31 12.64
CA ASP A 76 -3.29 6.91 13.94
C ASP A 76 -4.00 8.07 14.66
N TRP A 77 -3.40 9.27 14.63
CA TRP A 77 -4.01 10.46 15.22
C TRP A 77 -5.29 10.87 14.48
N VAL A 78 -5.30 10.87 13.14
CA VAL A 78 -6.49 11.17 12.33
C VAL A 78 -7.59 10.15 12.57
N ASN A 79 -7.27 8.87 12.62
CA ASN A 79 -8.22 7.79 12.91
C ASN A 79 -8.84 7.95 14.29
N THR A 80 -8.03 8.32 15.29
CA THR A 80 -8.51 8.62 16.65
C THR A 80 -9.48 9.81 16.64
N GLN A 81 -9.13 10.91 15.98
CA GLN A 81 -10.01 12.09 15.89
C GLN A 81 -11.33 11.77 15.17
N ARG A 82 -11.28 10.99 14.08
CA ARG A 82 -12.46 10.56 13.33
C ARG A 82 -13.34 9.62 14.16
N ALA A 83 -12.74 8.72 14.94
CA ALA A 83 -13.47 7.84 15.86
C ALA A 83 -14.20 8.64 16.96
N ASP A 84 -13.59 9.73 17.43
CA ASP A 84 -14.19 10.68 18.38
C ASP A 84 -15.25 11.61 17.74
N GLY A 85 -15.58 11.42 16.46
CA GLY A 85 -16.54 12.23 15.72
C GLY A 85 -16.07 13.66 15.41
N ARG A 86 -14.76 13.93 15.54
CA ARG A 86 -14.19 15.26 15.29
C ARG A 86 -13.71 15.38 13.84
N GLY A 87 -14.14 16.45 13.17
CA GLY A 87 -13.61 16.81 11.86
C GLY A 87 -12.15 17.27 11.98
N VAL A 88 -11.27 16.68 11.18
CA VAL A 88 -9.85 17.06 11.13
C VAL A 88 -9.62 17.99 9.95
N SER A 89 -9.20 19.22 10.23
CA SER A 89 -8.85 20.20 9.19
C SER A 89 -7.40 20.05 8.72
N ASN A 90 -7.14 20.50 7.48
CA ASN A 90 -5.81 20.55 6.88
C ASN A 90 -4.79 21.32 7.75
N VAL A 91 -5.23 22.37 8.45
CA VAL A 91 -4.36 23.16 9.35
C VAL A 91 -3.92 22.33 10.55
N GLN A 92 -4.84 21.55 11.14
CA GLN A 92 -4.53 20.70 12.28
C GLN A 92 -3.59 19.55 11.90
N ILE A 93 -3.78 18.96 10.72
CA ILE A 93 -2.87 17.94 10.17
C ILE A 93 -1.45 18.51 10.05
N ARG A 94 -1.29 19.68 9.43
CA ARG A 94 0.03 20.32 9.27
C ARG A 94 0.68 20.63 10.61
N LEU A 95 -0.09 21.12 11.58
CA LEU A 95 0.42 21.42 12.91
C LEU A 95 0.91 20.14 13.61
N LYS A 96 0.08 19.08 13.60
CA LYS A 96 0.43 17.79 14.20
C LYS A 96 1.68 17.20 13.55
N VAL A 97 1.79 17.28 12.24
CA VAL A 97 2.95 16.71 11.51
C VAL A 97 4.22 17.46 11.82
N LYS A 98 4.18 18.80 11.95
CA LYS A 98 5.35 19.57 12.42
C LYS A 98 5.76 19.18 13.83
N THR A 99 4.80 18.92 14.72
CA THR A 99 5.10 18.47 16.09
C THR A 99 5.77 17.10 16.10
N ILE A 100 5.26 16.15 15.30
CA ILE A 100 5.84 14.81 15.18
C ILE A 100 7.23 14.88 14.53
N ALA A 101 7.38 15.61 13.42
CA ALA A 101 8.67 15.77 12.74
C ALA A 101 9.74 16.39 13.64
N THR A 102 9.36 17.34 14.50
CA THR A 102 10.26 17.93 15.50
C THR A 102 10.61 16.91 16.60
N ALA A 103 9.65 16.11 17.06
CA ALA A 103 9.87 15.09 18.09
C ALA A 103 10.80 13.97 17.61
N ILE A 104 10.66 13.54 16.36
CA ILE A 104 11.49 12.49 15.74
C ILE A 104 12.83 13.03 15.20
N LYS A 105 13.02 14.36 15.19
CA LYS A 105 14.19 15.08 14.65
C LYS A 105 14.45 14.86 13.15
N PHE A 106 13.39 14.84 12.34
CA PHE A 106 13.55 14.88 10.88
C PHE A 106 13.82 16.31 10.41
N GLU A 107 15.10 16.67 10.27
CA GLU A 107 15.53 18.03 9.88
C GLU A 107 15.03 18.48 8.48
N ASP A 108 14.70 17.55 7.59
CA ASP A 108 14.33 17.82 6.19
C ASP A 108 12.83 17.93 5.90
N PHE A 109 11.95 17.77 6.91
CA PHE A 109 10.51 17.75 6.66
C PHE A 109 9.92 19.17 6.57
N ARG A 110 9.56 19.61 5.36
CA ARG A 110 8.96 20.94 5.12
C ARG A 110 7.42 21.01 5.20
N GLY A 111 6.71 19.88 5.23
CA GLY A 111 5.25 19.87 5.40
C GLY A 111 4.47 20.68 4.36
N GLY A 112 4.84 20.56 3.08
CA GLY A 112 4.21 21.31 2.00
C GLY A 112 2.73 20.96 1.76
N SER A 113 1.95 21.91 1.24
CA SER A 113 0.49 21.78 1.05
C SER A 113 0.05 20.54 0.27
N SER A 114 0.84 20.09 -0.71
CA SER A 114 0.55 18.91 -1.52
C SER A 114 0.60 17.60 -0.73
N TRP A 115 1.28 17.55 0.41
CA TRP A 115 1.43 16.33 1.22
C TRP A 115 0.23 16.14 2.16
N SER A 116 -0.35 17.22 2.69
CA SER A 116 -1.54 17.15 3.57
C SER A 116 -2.80 16.71 2.83
N GLN A 117 -2.89 16.98 1.53
CA GLN A 117 -4.08 16.71 0.70
C GLN A 117 -4.33 15.21 0.47
N ILE A 118 -3.35 14.34 0.77
CA ILE A 118 -3.48 12.87 0.69
C ILE A 118 -4.44 12.34 1.76
N TYR A 119 -4.61 13.05 2.89
CA TYR A 119 -5.41 12.61 4.04
C TYR A 119 -6.87 13.12 4.01
N GLU A 120 -7.28 13.80 2.94
CA GLU A 120 -8.61 14.42 2.80
C GLU A 120 -9.68 13.48 2.21
N THR A 121 -9.30 12.30 1.73
CA THR A 121 -10.23 11.24 1.27
C THR A 121 -10.42 10.12 2.28
#